data_AF-A0AB34JRL5-F1
#
_entry.id   AF-A0AB34JRL5-F1
#
_cell.length_a   1.000
_cell.length_b   1.000
_cell.length_c   1.000
_cell.angle_alpha   90.00
_cell.angle_beta   90.00
_cell.angle_gamma   90.00
#
_symmetry.space_group_name_H-M   'P 1'
#
loop_
_entity.id
_entity.type
_entity.pdbx_description
1 polymer ?
#
loop_
_entity_poly.entity_id
_entity_poly.type
_entity_poly.pdbx_seq_one_letter_code
_entity_poly.pdbx_strand_id
1 'polypeptide(L)'
;MRRLLLLLLLGGALPAGPAPILSTAELAEYLRAGDHRLVRPSPSGLTAARQREPAVLGLLGAVMQELIDQNVTAVCDCDDAAEQSSHARAASVLHLLTTDNPANRALVGSTPDALAGLVSLVAESVGCNNSAASPSWQAAEEAAEAIWILSFNHRGNHDTLLQLGAAEALAAPVLTPQAPSRAKMWAAAALQNLAASYCATSDGRCSWRWSDDHTVLAAQEQLVIDSEPARLRIGAVPGLLRGLVDLTTVTSAGTERVLPSKATTSERRAVGIAAWAAAGALKNLALSPLLAQVEL
;
A
#
# COMPACT_ATOMS: atom_id res chain seq x y z
N MET A 1 -5.19 -27.20 -71.65
CA MET A 1 -5.20 -27.47 -70.19
C MET A 1 -4.81 -26.20 -69.46
N ARG A 2 -5.78 -25.43 -68.93
CA ARG A 2 -5.54 -24.20 -68.13
C ARG A 2 -5.87 -24.51 -66.67
N ARG A 3 -4.88 -24.42 -65.77
CA ARG A 3 -5.07 -24.50 -64.31
C ARG A 3 -5.50 -23.13 -63.81
N LEU A 4 -6.72 -23.04 -63.29
CA LEU A 4 -7.27 -21.86 -62.61
C LEU A 4 -6.78 -21.91 -61.15
N LEU A 5 -5.95 -20.94 -60.77
CA LEU A 5 -5.46 -20.77 -59.40
C LEU A 5 -6.53 -20.01 -58.61
N LEU A 6 -7.26 -20.70 -57.74
CA LEU A 6 -8.27 -20.10 -56.86
C LEU A 6 -7.53 -19.49 -55.65
N LEU A 7 -7.29 -18.17 -55.66
CA LEU A 7 -6.88 -17.43 -54.47
C LEU A 7 -8.10 -17.30 -53.54
N LEU A 8 -8.16 -18.12 -52.49
CA LEU A 8 -9.03 -17.87 -51.35
C LEU A 8 -8.50 -16.65 -50.57
N LEU A 9 -9.16 -15.51 -50.76
CA LEU A 9 -9.06 -14.36 -49.86
C LEU A 9 -9.80 -14.71 -48.55
N LEU A 10 -9.09 -15.37 -47.63
CA LEU A 10 -9.50 -15.47 -46.24
C LEU A 10 -9.33 -14.07 -45.61
N GLY A 11 -10.37 -13.25 -45.72
CA GLY A 11 -10.52 -12.01 -44.96
C GLY A 11 -10.68 -12.33 -43.47
N GLY A 12 -9.57 -12.65 -42.81
CA GLY A 12 -9.53 -12.75 -41.36
C GLY A 12 -9.82 -11.36 -40.79
N ALA A 13 -10.95 -11.20 -40.12
CA ALA A 13 -11.19 -10.04 -39.29
C ALA A 13 -10.02 -9.92 -38.32
N LEU A 14 -9.25 -8.83 -38.43
CA LEU A 14 -8.24 -8.52 -37.44
C LEU A 14 -8.94 -8.53 -36.08
N PRO A 15 -8.42 -9.26 -35.07
CA PRO A 15 -9.01 -9.24 -33.75
C PRO A 15 -9.11 -7.78 -33.32
N ALA A 16 -10.33 -7.34 -32.99
CA ALA A 16 -10.54 -6.01 -32.45
C ALA A 16 -9.56 -5.84 -31.28
N GLY A 17 -8.71 -4.82 -31.34
CA GLY A 17 -7.80 -4.52 -30.26
C GLY A 17 -8.58 -4.33 -28.94
N PRO A 18 -7.93 -4.51 -27.78
CA PRO A 18 -8.57 -4.20 -26.51
C PRO A 18 -9.11 -2.77 -26.54
N ALA A 19 -10.30 -2.58 -25.96
CA ALA A 19 -10.89 -1.24 -25.83
C ALA A 19 -9.92 -0.31 -25.10
N PRO A 20 -9.83 0.97 -25.49
CA PRO A 20 -8.96 1.92 -24.80
C PRO A 20 -9.43 2.09 -23.35
N ILE A 21 -8.46 2.19 -22.43
CA ILE A 21 -8.70 2.54 -21.03
C ILE A 21 -8.77 4.07 -20.94
N LEU A 22 -9.92 4.62 -20.54
CA LEU A 22 -10.22 6.05 -20.57
C LEU A 22 -10.25 6.69 -19.17
N SER A 23 -10.27 5.88 -18.11
CA SER A 23 -10.37 6.36 -16.73
C SER A 23 -9.59 5.51 -15.73
N THR A 24 -9.31 6.09 -14.56
CA THR A 24 -8.73 5.39 -13.40
C THR A 24 -9.62 4.25 -12.91
N ALA A 25 -10.96 4.38 -13.04
CA ALA A 25 -11.90 3.33 -12.70
C ALA A 25 -11.74 2.11 -13.61
N GLU A 26 -11.76 2.31 -14.94
CA GLU A 26 -11.53 1.25 -15.92
C GLU A 26 -10.14 0.63 -15.76
N LEU A 27 -9.12 1.45 -15.44
CA LEU A 27 -7.77 0.96 -15.17
C LEU A 27 -7.71 0.06 -13.92
N ALA A 28 -8.38 0.45 -12.84
CA ALA A 28 -8.45 -0.36 -11.62
C ALA A 28 -9.13 -1.71 -11.89
N GLU A 29 -10.26 -1.70 -12.60
CA GLU A 29 -10.97 -2.91 -13.01
C GLU A 29 -10.11 -3.79 -13.93
N TYR A 30 -9.45 -3.18 -14.91
CA TYR A 30 -8.54 -3.86 -15.82
C TYR A 30 -7.40 -4.57 -15.06
N LEU A 31 -6.72 -3.86 -14.15
CA LEU A 31 -5.62 -4.42 -13.37
C LEU A 31 -6.09 -5.50 -12.38
N ARG A 32 -7.32 -5.38 -11.86
CA ARG A 32 -7.94 -6.33 -10.92
C ARG A 32 -8.64 -7.51 -11.58
N ALA A 33 -8.97 -7.47 -12.87
CA ALA A 33 -9.79 -8.51 -13.48
C ALA A 33 -9.16 -9.90 -13.31
N GLY A 34 -9.84 -10.75 -12.52
CA GLY A 34 -9.39 -12.10 -12.15
C GLY A 34 -8.62 -12.22 -10.81
N ASP A 35 -8.39 -11.12 -10.09
CA ASP A 35 -7.70 -11.09 -8.79
C ASP A 35 -8.59 -10.46 -7.70
N HIS A 36 -9.16 -11.31 -6.84
CA HIS A 36 -10.08 -10.91 -5.76
C HIS A 36 -9.42 -10.92 -4.37
N ARG A 37 -8.09 -11.05 -4.30
CA ARG A 37 -7.36 -11.08 -3.04
C ARG A 37 -7.43 -9.73 -2.33
N LEU A 38 -7.60 -9.77 -1.01
CA LEU A 38 -7.64 -8.59 -0.15
C LEU A 38 -6.26 -7.92 -0.05
N VAL A 39 -5.22 -8.74 0.14
CA VAL A 39 -3.82 -8.34 0.26
C VAL A 39 -3.02 -9.00 -0.85
N ARG A 40 -2.16 -8.21 -1.51
CA ARG A 40 -1.34 -8.66 -2.64
C ARG A 40 0.14 -8.44 -2.35
N PRO A 41 0.80 -9.40 -1.69
CA PRO A 41 2.26 -9.36 -1.52
C PRO A 41 2.99 -9.39 -2.87
N SER A 42 2.34 -9.93 -3.90
CA SER A 42 2.79 -9.97 -5.28
C SER A 42 1.59 -9.93 -6.25
N PRO A 43 1.75 -9.35 -7.45
CA PRO A 43 0.70 -9.35 -8.45
C PRO A 43 0.47 -10.77 -8.98
N SER A 44 -0.75 -11.06 -9.42
CA SER A 44 -1.00 -12.27 -10.20
C SER A 44 -0.18 -12.23 -11.51
N GLY A 45 0.06 -13.38 -12.15
CA GLY A 45 0.76 -13.40 -13.45
C GLY A 45 0.07 -12.53 -14.50
N LEU A 46 -1.27 -12.47 -14.48
CA LEU A 46 -2.07 -11.63 -15.36
C LEU A 46 -1.94 -10.14 -15.02
N THR A 47 -2.05 -9.77 -13.73
CA THR A 47 -1.84 -8.39 -13.27
C THR A 47 -0.43 -7.91 -13.60
N ALA A 48 0.58 -8.76 -13.41
CA ALA A 48 1.97 -8.46 -13.73
C ALA A 48 2.18 -8.22 -15.23
N ALA A 49 1.49 -8.98 -16.10
CA ALA A 49 1.50 -8.73 -17.54
C ALA A 49 0.89 -7.35 -17.87
N ARG A 50 -0.28 -7.04 -17.30
CA ARG A 50 -0.99 -5.78 -17.51
C ARG A 50 -0.21 -4.56 -17.02
N GLN A 51 0.46 -4.65 -15.88
CA GLN A 51 1.33 -3.59 -15.35
C GLN A 51 2.43 -3.15 -16.32
N ARG A 52 2.86 -4.05 -17.24
CA ARG A 52 3.93 -3.79 -18.21
C ARG A 52 3.41 -3.28 -19.55
N GLU A 53 2.10 -3.18 -19.74
CA GLU A 53 1.53 -2.70 -20.99
C GLU A 53 1.81 -1.20 -21.16
N PRO A 54 2.31 -0.74 -22.32
CA PRO A 54 2.60 0.67 -22.54
C PRO A 54 1.38 1.59 -22.32
N ALA A 55 0.18 1.13 -22.69
CA ALA A 55 -1.07 1.87 -22.47
C ALA A 55 -1.36 2.08 -20.98
N VAL A 56 -1.06 1.07 -20.14
CA VAL A 56 -1.20 1.16 -18.68
C VAL A 56 -0.15 2.09 -18.08
N LEU A 57 1.10 1.96 -18.50
CA LEU A 57 2.19 2.81 -18.01
C LEU A 57 1.98 4.30 -18.37
N GLY A 58 1.42 4.57 -19.55
CA GLY A 58 1.08 5.92 -20.00
C GLY A 58 0.05 6.64 -19.13
N LEU A 59 -0.71 5.91 -18.30
CA LEU A 59 -1.73 6.46 -17.42
C LEU A 59 -1.21 6.81 -16.02
N LEU A 60 0.01 6.42 -15.65
CA LEU A 60 0.54 6.64 -14.29
C LEU A 60 0.56 8.13 -13.90
N GLY A 61 0.89 9.03 -14.85
CA GLY A 61 0.86 10.47 -14.60
C GLY A 61 -0.53 10.99 -14.25
N ALA A 62 -1.56 10.52 -14.96
CA ALA A 62 -2.95 10.91 -14.68
C ALA A 62 -3.43 10.38 -13.32
N VAL A 63 -3.04 9.14 -12.96
CA VAL A 63 -3.34 8.54 -11.64
C VAL A 63 -2.71 9.37 -10.51
N MET A 64 -1.46 9.79 -10.66
CA MET A 64 -0.81 10.66 -9.67
C MET A 64 -1.48 12.03 -9.61
N GLN A 65 -1.88 12.60 -10.75
CA GLN A 65 -2.56 13.88 -10.79
C GLN A 65 -3.93 13.87 -10.09
N GLU A 66 -4.62 12.72 -10.11
CA GLU A 66 -5.87 12.52 -9.36
C GLU A 66 -5.64 12.43 -7.84
N LEU A 67 -4.44 12.10 -7.37
CA LEU A 67 -4.10 12.12 -5.94
C LEU A 67 -3.61 13.50 -5.46
N ILE A 68 -3.17 14.34 -6.39
CA ILE A 68 -2.71 15.69 -6.06
C ILE A 68 -3.93 16.56 -5.88
N ASP A 69 -4.22 16.88 -4.61
CA ASP A 69 -5.24 17.86 -4.27
C ASP A 69 -4.84 19.22 -4.85
N GLN A 70 -5.58 19.67 -5.86
CA GLN A 70 -5.37 20.97 -6.50
C GLN A 70 -5.86 22.13 -5.62
N ASN A 71 -6.62 21.83 -4.57
CA ASN A 71 -7.20 22.78 -3.65
C ASN A 71 -6.59 22.60 -2.27
N VAL A 72 -5.26 22.79 -2.16
CA VAL A 72 -4.45 22.71 -0.91
C VAL A 72 -5.02 23.55 0.27
N THR A 73 -6.01 24.40 0.02
CA THR A 73 -6.73 25.20 1.03
C THR A 73 -8.05 24.61 1.51
N ALA A 74 -8.64 23.66 0.78
CA ALA A 74 -9.77 22.88 1.23
C ALA A 74 -9.23 21.60 1.85
N VAL A 75 -9.22 21.55 3.18
CA VAL A 75 -9.29 20.26 3.91
C VAL A 75 -10.23 19.35 3.12
N CYS A 76 -9.81 18.14 2.73
CA CYS A 76 -10.62 17.25 1.89
C CYS A 76 -12.06 17.36 2.36
N ASP A 77 -12.96 17.74 1.45
CA ASP A 77 -14.35 17.88 1.82
C ASP A 77 -14.86 16.47 2.14
N CYS A 78 -14.92 16.19 3.43
CA CYS A 78 -15.42 14.93 3.97
C CYS A 78 -16.82 14.59 3.42
N ASP A 79 -17.53 15.60 2.91
CA ASP A 79 -18.86 15.50 2.34
C ASP A 79 -18.85 15.25 0.81
N ASP A 80 -17.72 15.39 0.11
CA ASP A 80 -17.60 15.03 -1.31
C ASP A 80 -17.26 13.54 -1.49
N ALA A 81 -18.31 12.72 -1.42
CA ALA A 81 -18.22 11.29 -1.67
C ALA A 81 -17.66 10.92 -3.06
N ALA A 82 -17.82 11.78 -4.07
CA ALA A 82 -17.36 11.50 -5.43
C ALA A 82 -15.84 11.69 -5.53
N GLU A 83 -15.31 12.77 -4.96
CA GLU A 83 -13.88 13.03 -4.83
C GLU A 83 -13.20 11.91 -4.04
N GLN A 84 -13.71 11.57 -2.85
CA GLN A 84 -13.16 10.49 -2.01
C GLN A 84 -13.14 9.14 -2.75
N SER A 85 -14.18 8.85 -3.53
CA SER A 85 -14.22 7.64 -4.35
C SER A 85 -13.19 7.66 -5.47
N SER A 86 -12.89 8.84 -6.03
CA SER A 86 -11.84 9.04 -7.03
C SER A 86 -10.45 8.83 -6.45
N HIS A 87 -10.16 9.49 -5.34
CA HIS A 87 -8.92 9.32 -4.59
C HIS A 87 -8.69 7.86 -4.18
N ALA A 88 -9.73 7.17 -3.70
CA ALA A 88 -9.65 5.75 -3.39
C ALA A 88 -9.26 4.90 -4.61
N ARG A 89 -9.85 5.17 -5.79
CA ARG A 89 -9.49 4.46 -7.03
C ARG A 89 -8.07 4.79 -7.47
N ALA A 90 -7.65 6.05 -7.43
CA ALA A 90 -6.32 6.47 -7.80
C ALA A 90 -5.26 5.81 -6.90
N ALA A 91 -5.45 5.83 -5.59
CA ALA A 91 -4.60 5.11 -4.64
C ALA A 91 -4.59 3.60 -4.92
N SER A 92 -5.75 3.02 -5.25
CA SER A 92 -5.88 1.60 -5.61
C SER A 92 -5.03 1.23 -6.82
N VAL A 93 -5.12 2.03 -7.88
CA VAL A 93 -4.32 1.87 -9.10
C VAL A 93 -2.84 2.06 -8.80
N LEU A 94 -2.49 3.02 -7.94
CA LEU A 94 -1.11 3.31 -7.63
C LEU A 94 -0.42 2.13 -6.94
N HIS A 95 -1.05 1.49 -5.94
CA HIS A 95 -0.47 0.28 -5.33
C HIS A 95 -0.41 -0.89 -6.31
N LEU A 96 -1.44 -1.03 -7.15
CA LEU A 96 -1.48 -2.02 -8.23
C LEU A 96 -0.34 -1.85 -9.22
N LEU A 97 0.05 -0.62 -9.58
CA LEU A 97 1.12 -0.37 -10.54
C LEU A 97 2.52 -0.45 -9.92
N THR A 98 2.63 -0.37 -8.59
CA THR A 98 3.91 -0.31 -7.88
C THR A 98 4.29 -1.61 -7.17
N THR A 99 3.34 -2.53 -6.96
CA THR A 99 3.60 -3.88 -6.42
C THR A 99 4.50 -4.66 -7.39
N ASP A 100 5.65 -5.12 -6.89
CA ASP A 100 6.74 -5.77 -7.66
C ASP A 100 7.28 -4.97 -8.85
N ASN A 101 7.07 -3.64 -8.87
CA ASN A 101 7.61 -2.75 -9.90
C ASN A 101 8.43 -1.60 -9.29
N PRO A 102 9.74 -1.79 -9.03
CA PRO A 102 10.58 -0.76 -8.43
C PRO A 102 10.73 0.49 -9.32
N ALA A 103 10.66 0.36 -10.65
CA ALA A 103 10.72 1.49 -11.55
C ALA A 103 9.50 2.41 -11.37
N ASN A 104 8.30 1.84 -11.29
CA ASN A 104 7.09 2.61 -11.01
C ASN A 104 7.12 3.23 -9.61
N ARG A 105 7.66 2.52 -8.59
CA ARG A 105 7.86 3.11 -7.25
C ARG A 105 8.75 4.34 -7.28
N ALA A 106 9.84 4.29 -8.05
CA ALA A 106 10.75 5.43 -8.21
C ALA A 106 10.09 6.60 -8.94
N LEU A 107 9.29 6.32 -9.98
CA LEU A 107 8.54 7.35 -10.70
C LEU A 107 7.55 8.07 -9.78
N VAL A 108 6.76 7.34 -9.00
CA VAL A 108 5.87 7.95 -7.99
C VAL A 108 6.67 8.75 -6.96
N GLY A 109 7.80 8.20 -6.50
CA GLY A 109 8.73 8.88 -5.60
C GLY A 109 9.24 10.23 -6.08
N SER A 110 9.34 10.41 -7.39
CA SER A 110 9.74 11.66 -8.02
C SER A 110 8.64 12.72 -8.04
N THR A 111 7.43 12.40 -7.55
CA THR A 111 6.28 13.29 -7.45
C THR A 111 5.84 13.43 -5.97
N PRO A 112 6.54 14.25 -5.15
CA PRO A 112 6.24 14.39 -3.72
C PRO A 112 4.80 14.76 -3.40
N ASP A 113 4.14 15.54 -4.27
CA ASP A 113 2.75 15.96 -4.08
C ASP A 113 1.78 14.77 -4.12
N ALA A 114 2.05 13.74 -4.93
CA ALA A 114 1.26 12.52 -4.94
C ALA A 114 1.43 11.72 -3.65
N LEU A 115 2.65 11.71 -3.07
CA LEU A 115 2.89 11.12 -1.75
C LEU A 115 2.18 11.92 -0.65
N ALA A 116 2.17 13.25 -0.75
CA ALA A 116 1.47 14.13 0.19
C ALA A 116 -0.05 13.91 0.14
N GLY A 117 -0.62 13.74 -1.05
CA GLY A 117 -2.02 13.37 -1.23
C GLY A 117 -2.37 12.06 -0.51
N LEU A 118 -1.56 11.01 -0.68
CA LEU A 118 -1.76 9.74 0.03
C LEU A 118 -1.72 9.90 1.56
N VAL A 119 -0.77 10.67 2.08
CA VAL A 119 -0.67 10.93 3.53
C VAL A 119 -1.89 11.70 4.04
N SER A 120 -2.36 12.68 3.28
CA SER A 120 -3.53 13.51 3.63
C SER A 120 -4.81 12.68 3.69
N LEU A 121 -5.06 11.81 2.70
CA LEU A 121 -6.21 10.89 2.69
C LEU A 121 -6.29 10.02 3.94
N VAL A 122 -5.13 9.54 4.43
CA VAL A 122 -5.09 8.76 5.67
C VAL A 122 -5.38 9.65 6.88
N ALA A 123 -4.73 10.82 6.97
CA ALA A 123 -4.85 11.73 8.11
C ALA A 123 -6.29 12.27 8.29
N GLU A 124 -6.94 12.65 7.19
CA GLU A 124 -8.24 13.31 7.19
C GLU A 124 -9.41 12.36 7.51
N SER A 125 -9.22 11.05 7.29
CA SER A 125 -10.27 10.03 7.53
C SER A 125 -10.85 10.05 8.94
N VAL A 126 -10.07 10.48 9.94
CA VAL A 126 -10.50 10.56 11.35
C VAL A 126 -11.32 11.81 11.64
N GLY A 127 -11.08 12.92 10.93
CA GLY A 127 -11.75 14.21 11.16
C GLY A 127 -13.21 14.24 10.70
N CYS A 128 -13.58 13.33 9.81
CA CYS A 128 -14.82 13.42 9.04
C CYS A 128 -16.08 12.80 9.70
N ASN A 129 -16.12 12.60 11.02
CA ASN A 129 -17.25 11.99 11.77
C ASN A 129 -17.90 10.77 11.07
N ASN A 130 -17.06 9.91 10.50
CA ASN A 130 -17.50 8.95 9.49
C ASN A 130 -17.91 7.59 10.07
N SER A 131 -18.96 7.00 9.48
CA SER A 131 -19.26 5.58 9.69
C SER A 131 -18.18 4.71 9.03
N ALA A 132 -18.01 3.47 9.49
CA ALA A 132 -17.08 2.51 8.91
C ALA A 132 -17.34 2.16 7.43
N ALA A 133 -18.45 2.64 6.84
CA ALA A 133 -18.77 2.48 5.42
C ALA A 133 -18.52 3.75 4.59
N SER A 134 -18.00 4.83 5.19
CA SER A 134 -17.77 6.09 4.49
C SER A 134 -16.73 5.96 3.37
N PRO A 135 -16.92 6.67 2.24
CA PRO A 135 -15.92 6.76 1.16
C PRO A 135 -14.52 7.20 1.63
N SER A 136 -14.43 8.08 2.63
CA SER A 136 -13.14 8.54 3.18
C SER A 136 -12.32 7.41 3.81
N TRP A 137 -12.97 6.48 4.51
CA TRP A 137 -12.30 5.30 5.07
C TRP A 137 -11.81 4.39 3.94
N GLN A 138 -12.57 4.28 2.85
CA GLN A 138 -12.11 3.55 1.68
C GLN A 138 -10.92 4.23 1.01
N ALA A 139 -10.91 5.57 0.93
CA ALA A 139 -9.76 6.32 0.42
C ALA A 139 -8.52 6.11 1.31
N ALA A 140 -8.67 6.22 2.63
CA ALA A 140 -7.60 5.94 3.59
C ALA A 140 -7.09 4.50 3.54
N GLU A 141 -7.98 3.51 3.35
CA GLU A 141 -7.60 2.11 3.19
C GLU A 141 -6.67 1.91 1.99
N GLU A 142 -7.08 2.42 0.81
CA GLU A 142 -6.29 2.28 -0.42
C GLU A 142 -5.03 3.15 -0.38
N ALA A 143 -5.08 4.33 0.25
CA ALA A 143 -3.92 5.19 0.44
C ALA A 143 -2.88 4.54 1.37
N ALA A 144 -3.31 3.94 2.48
CA ALA A 144 -2.41 3.20 3.36
C ALA A 144 -1.81 1.96 2.66
N GLU A 145 -2.59 1.25 1.83
CA GLU A 145 -2.07 0.15 1.00
C GLU A 145 -1.01 0.64 -0.01
N ALA A 146 -1.22 1.81 -0.62
CA ALA A 146 -0.23 2.45 -1.50
C ALA A 146 1.03 2.88 -0.75
N ILE A 147 0.90 3.52 0.41
CA ILE A 147 2.05 3.91 1.25
C ILE A 147 2.86 2.68 1.69
N TRP A 148 2.18 1.58 2.02
CA TRP A 148 2.84 0.32 2.36
C TRP A 148 3.78 -0.14 1.25
N ILE A 149 3.32 -0.22 0.00
CA ILE A 149 4.20 -0.68 -1.09
C ILE A 149 5.22 0.40 -1.52
N LEU A 150 4.87 1.68 -1.45
CA LEU A 150 5.77 2.78 -1.82
C LEU A 150 6.94 2.94 -0.86
N SER A 151 6.76 2.65 0.42
CA SER A 151 7.82 2.66 1.43
C SER A 151 8.74 1.43 1.35
N PHE A 152 8.39 0.42 0.54
CA PHE A 152 9.16 -0.81 0.42
C PHE A 152 10.44 -0.62 -0.42
N ASN A 153 11.60 -0.79 0.23
CA ASN A 153 12.93 -0.83 -0.40
C ASN A 153 13.18 0.29 -1.42
N HIS A 154 12.79 1.52 -1.09
CA HIS A 154 13.08 2.69 -1.91
C HIS A 154 13.35 3.91 -1.03
N ARG A 155 14.63 4.26 -0.87
CA ARG A 155 15.08 5.29 0.09
C ARG A 155 14.39 6.63 -0.09
N GLY A 156 14.29 7.13 -1.34
CA GLY A 156 13.65 8.43 -1.61
C GLY A 156 12.22 8.49 -1.10
N ASN A 157 11.37 7.56 -1.52
CA ASN A 157 9.99 7.43 -1.02
C ASN A 157 9.93 7.31 0.50
N HIS A 158 10.78 6.48 1.10
CA HIS A 158 10.80 6.28 2.55
C HIS A 158 11.09 7.58 3.29
N ASP A 159 12.15 8.30 2.90
CA ASP A 159 12.53 9.58 3.47
C ASP A 159 11.42 10.64 3.27
N THR A 160 10.87 10.75 2.06
CA THR A 160 9.80 11.71 1.74
C THR A 160 8.52 11.43 2.53
N LEU A 161 8.09 10.17 2.65
CA LEU A 161 6.91 9.81 3.42
C LEU A 161 7.07 10.15 4.91
N LEU A 162 8.26 9.93 5.48
CA LEU A 162 8.55 10.36 6.85
C LEU A 162 8.48 11.88 6.98
N GLN A 163 9.10 12.64 6.06
CA GLN A 163 9.05 14.11 6.09
C GLN A 163 7.62 14.64 6.03
N LEU A 164 6.75 14.00 5.24
CA LEU A 164 5.33 14.35 5.08
C LEU A 164 4.46 13.96 6.28
N GLY A 165 4.99 13.28 7.30
CA GLY A 165 4.21 12.89 8.48
C GLY A 165 3.40 11.62 8.31
N ALA A 166 3.83 10.70 7.45
CA ALA A 166 3.16 9.42 7.26
C ALA A 166 3.04 8.61 8.57
N ALA A 167 4.01 8.70 9.49
CA ALA A 167 3.95 7.98 10.77
C ALA A 167 2.73 8.40 11.60
N GLU A 168 2.51 9.70 11.74
CA GLU A 168 1.39 10.27 12.48
C GLU A 168 0.05 10.01 11.77
N ALA A 169 0.00 10.19 10.45
CA ALA A 169 -1.20 9.91 9.66
C ALA A 169 -1.63 8.43 9.78
N LEU A 170 -0.70 7.49 9.61
CA LEU A 170 -0.98 6.05 9.71
C LEU A 170 -1.29 5.60 11.15
N ALA A 171 -0.86 6.35 12.17
CA ALA A 171 -1.27 6.06 13.54
C ALA A 171 -2.77 6.33 13.75
N ALA A 172 -3.34 7.30 13.03
CA ALA A 172 -4.69 7.77 13.25
C ALA A 172 -5.76 6.66 13.07
N PRO A 173 -5.77 5.85 11.99
CA PRO A 173 -6.67 4.70 11.87
C PRO A 173 -6.47 3.66 12.98
N VAL A 174 -5.22 3.37 13.37
CA VAL A 174 -4.89 2.39 14.42
C VAL A 174 -5.49 2.80 15.77
N LEU A 175 -5.37 4.08 16.10
CA LEU A 175 -5.83 4.66 17.37
C LEU A 175 -7.33 4.96 17.40
N THR A 176 -7.99 4.97 16.25
CA THR A 176 -9.42 5.30 16.13
C THR A 176 -10.28 4.05 16.36
N PRO A 177 -11.09 3.96 17.46
CA PRO A 177 -11.85 2.76 17.77
C PRO A 177 -12.77 2.30 16.63
N GLN A 178 -13.47 3.23 16.00
CA GLN A 178 -14.45 3.02 14.94
C GLN A 178 -13.86 2.81 13.53
N ALA A 179 -12.53 2.95 13.36
CA ALA A 179 -11.92 2.73 12.06
C ALA A 179 -12.14 1.28 11.58
N PRO A 180 -12.43 1.03 10.29
CA PRO A 180 -12.60 -0.31 9.77
C PRO A 180 -11.36 -1.19 9.98
N SER A 181 -11.55 -2.50 10.15
CA SER A 181 -10.46 -3.47 10.32
C SER A 181 -9.41 -3.40 9.21
N ARG A 182 -9.84 -3.19 7.95
CA ARG A 182 -8.92 -3.04 6.79
C ARG A 182 -8.12 -1.75 6.87
N ALA A 183 -8.71 -0.64 7.31
CA ALA A 183 -7.99 0.62 7.51
C ALA A 183 -6.89 0.45 8.56
N LYS A 184 -7.22 -0.16 9.71
CA LYS A 184 -6.24 -0.47 10.76
C LYS A 184 -5.13 -1.41 10.27
N MET A 185 -5.50 -2.45 9.51
CA MET A 185 -4.55 -3.39 8.94
C MET A 185 -3.57 -2.71 7.99
N TRP A 186 -4.05 -1.95 7.00
CA TRP A 186 -3.17 -1.31 6.03
C TRP A 186 -2.33 -0.21 6.65
N ALA A 187 -2.88 0.54 7.59
CA ALA A 187 -2.13 1.51 8.35
C ALA A 187 -0.99 0.85 9.14
N ALA A 188 -1.26 -0.24 9.86
CA ALA A 188 -0.24 -1.01 10.55
C ALA A 188 0.79 -1.65 9.59
N ALA A 189 0.37 -2.12 8.41
CA ALA A 189 1.28 -2.69 7.42
C ALA A 189 2.22 -1.62 6.84
N ALA A 190 1.70 -0.42 6.56
CA ALA A 190 2.52 0.69 6.12
C ALA A 190 3.52 1.13 7.20
N LEU A 191 3.09 1.21 8.46
CA LEU A 191 3.99 1.42 9.61
C LEU A 191 5.07 0.34 9.70
N GLN A 192 4.72 -0.92 9.45
CA GLN A 192 5.67 -2.02 9.39
C GLN A 192 6.75 -1.77 8.33
N ASN A 193 6.40 -1.39 7.10
CA ASN A 193 7.40 -1.15 6.05
C ASN A 193 8.23 0.12 6.33
N LEU A 194 7.64 1.18 6.86
CA LEU A 194 8.38 2.36 7.31
C LEU A 194 9.38 2.00 8.44
N ALA A 195 9.01 1.12 9.37
CA ALA A 195 9.90 0.69 10.45
C ALA A 195 10.97 -0.35 10.01
N ALA A 196 10.81 -0.98 8.85
CA ALA A 196 11.70 -2.03 8.34
C ALA A 196 13.00 -1.44 7.77
N SER A 197 14.15 -2.01 8.11
CA SER A 197 15.40 -1.73 7.41
C SER A 197 15.53 -2.61 6.16
N TYR A 198 16.18 -2.10 5.12
CA TYR A 198 16.31 -2.75 3.82
C TYR A 198 17.77 -2.82 3.36
N CYS A 199 18.10 -3.83 2.57
CA CYS A 199 19.45 -4.14 2.11
C CYS A 199 19.59 -4.05 0.58
N ALA A 200 20.83 -3.95 0.10
CA ALA A 200 21.21 -3.88 -1.32
C ALA A 200 21.03 -5.22 -2.05
N THR A 201 19.84 -5.82 -1.97
CA THR A 201 19.48 -7.06 -2.68
C THR A 201 18.40 -6.78 -3.72
N SER A 202 18.18 -7.71 -4.63
CA SER A 202 17.14 -7.60 -5.68
C SER A 202 15.73 -7.49 -5.11
N ASP A 203 15.48 -8.05 -3.92
CA ASP A 203 14.20 -8.02 -3.22
C ASP A 203 14.17 -7.06 -2.01
N GLY A 204 15.28 -6.38 -1.72
CA GLY A 204 15.44 -5.45 -0.60
C GLY A 204 15.57 -6.08 0.78
N ARG A 205 15.48 -7.41 0.89
CA ARG A 205 15.50 -8.10 2.18
C ARG A 205 16.93 -8.25 2.69
N CYS A 206 17.09 -8.07 4.00
CA CYS A 206 18.35 -8.35 4.69
C CYS A 206 18.36 -9.80 5.19
N SER A 207 19.48 -10.48 4.96
CA SER A 207 19.84 -11.69 5.69
C SER A 207 20.56 -11.29 6.96
N TRP A 208 20.21 -11.90 8.08
CA TRP A 208 20.82 -11.60 9.37
C TRP A 208 21.67 -12.77 9.83
N ARG A 209 22.84 -12.48 10.41
CA ARG A 209 23.70 -13.48 11.04
C ARG A 209 24.02 -13.02 12.46
N TRP A 210 23.88 -13.94 13.41
CA TRP A 210 24.45 -13.76 14.73
C TRP A 210 25.97 -13.81 14.64
N SER A 211 26.65 -12.95 15.39
CA SER A 211 28.08 -13.10 15.67
C SER A 211 28.36 -14.49 16.27
N ASP A 212 29.61 -14.96 16.17
CA ASP A 212 29.98 -16.31 16.64
C ASP A 212 29.74 -16.51 18.15
N ASP A 213 29.66 -15.43 18.92
CA ASP A 213 29.32 -15.39 20.35
C ASP A 213 27.82 -15.12 20.63
N HIS A 214 26.98 -15.00 19.60
CA HIS A 214 25.55 -14.72 19.66
C HIS A 214 25.17 -13.39 20.36
N THR A 215 26.08 -12.41 20.40
CA THR A 215 25.83 -11.13 21.08
C THR A 215 25.32 -10.03 20.16
N VAL A 216 25.65 -10.08 18.86
CA VAL A 216 25.29 -9.05 17.88
C VAL A 216 24.61 -9.68 16.68
N LEU A 217 23.45 -9.13 16.30
CA LEU A 217 22.79 -9.46 15.04
C LEU A 217 23.23 -8.46 13.98
N ALA A 218 23.95 -8.92 12.95
CA ALA A 218 24.43 -8.08 11.87
C ALA A 218 23.76 -8.47 10.53
N ALA A 219 23.47 -7.46 9.71
CA ALA A 219 23.06 -7.70 8.32
C ALA A 219 24.26 -8.24 7.53
N GLN A 220 24.04 -9.26 6.71
CA GLN A 220 25.09 -9.80 5.83
C GLN A 220 25.34 -8.90 4.62
N GLU A 221 24.28 -8.25 4.15
CA GLU A 221 24.31 -7.33 3.02
C GLU A 221 24.38 -5.87 3.48
N GLN A 222 24.79 -4.97 2.57
CA GLN A 222 24.83 -3.54 2.85
C GLN A 222 23.42 -3.00 3.09
N LEU A 223 23.20 -2.37 4.24
CA LEU A 223 21.97 -1.62 4.52
C LEU A 223 21.85 -0.44 3.56
N VAL A 224 20.76 -0.40 2.80
CA VAL A 224 20.40 0.72 1.91
C VAL A 224 19.37 1.64 2.54
N ILE A 225 18.64 1.18 3.56
CA ILE A 225 17.75 1.99 4.39
C ILE A 225 17.94 1.50 5.82
N ASP A 226 18.42 2.38 6.70
CA ASP A 226 18.33 2.16 8.14
C ASP A 226 17.14 2.94 8.67
N SER A 227 16.13 2.21 9.11
CA SER A 227 14.86 2.78 9.54
C SER A 227 14.83 3.16 11.02
N GLU A 228 15.99 3.34 11.68
CA GLU A 228 16.03 3.82 13.07
C GLU A 228 15.30 5.16 13.24
N PRO A 229 15.48 6.18 12.37
CA PRO A 229 14.72 7.42 12.47
C PRO A 229 13.20 7.20 12.35
N ALA A 230 12.77 6.29 11.48
CA ALA A 230 11.37 5.93 11.31
C ALA A 230 10.81 5.25 12.56
N ARG A 231 11.54 4.27 13.12
CA ARG A 231 11.16 3.57 14.35
C ARG A 231 10.97 4.56 15.50
N LEU A 232 11.94 5.44 15.71
CA LEU A 232 11.85 6.48 16.75
C LEU A 232 10.64 7.38 16.57
N ARG A 233 10.39 7.84 15.34
CA ARG A 233 9.23 8.71 15.06
C ARG A 233 7.90 7.98 15.28
N ILE A 234 7.78 6.74 14.82
CA ILE A 234 6.60 5.90 15.03
C ILE A 234 6.39 5.64 16.53
N GLY A 235 7.45 5.26 17.25
CA GLY A 235 7.38 4.99 18.69
C GLY A 235 7.08 6.23 19.55
N ALA A 236 7.36 7.43 19.04
CA ALA A 236 7.02 8.68 19.69
C ALA A 236 5.54 9.08 19.55
N VAL A 237 4.75 8.41 18.69
CA VAL A 237 3.33 8.72 18.54
C VAL A 237 2.55 8.24 19.77
N PRO A 238 1.88 9.14 20.53
CA PRO A 238 1.21 8.78 21.77
C PRO A 238 0.16 7.68 21.59
N GLY A 239 0.22 6.66 22.44
CA GLY A 239 -0.72 5.54 22.46
C GLY A 239 -0.54 4.52 21.33
N LEU A 240 0.28 4.78 20.31
CA LEU A 240 0.38 3.92 19.12
C LEU A 240 0.89 2.52 19.47
N LEU A 241 1.94 2.41 20.29
CA LEU A 241 2.47 1.11 20.71
C LEU A 241 1.40 0.26 21.41
N ARG A 242 0.63 0.86 22.32
CA ARG A 242 -0.49 0.20 23.00
C ARG A 242 -1.58 -0.20 22.00
N GLY A 243 -1.97 0.69 21.09
CA GLY A 243 -2.97 0.39 20.06
C GLY A 243 -2.55 -0.77 19.13
N LEU A 244 -1.26 -0.84 18.76
CA LEU A 244 -0.72 -1.97 18.00
C LEU A 244 -0.77 -3.27 18.81
N VAL A 245 -0.40 -3.24 20.09
CA VAL A 245 -0.52 -4.41 20.99
C VAL A 245 -1.97 -4.86 21.09
N ASP A 246 -2.90 -3.94 21.33
CA ASP A 246 -4.33 -4.24 21.44
C ASP A 246 -4.84 -4.95 20.17
N LEU A 247 -4.46 -4.48 18.97
CA LEU A 247 -4.80 -5.14 17.70
C LEU A 247 -4.27 -6.59 17.59
N THR A 248 -3.14 -6.92 18.22
CA THR A 248 -2.63 -8.30 18.24
C THR A 248 -3.38 -9.21 19.22
N THR A 249 -3.98 -8.64 20.26
CA THR A 249 -4.70 -9.39 21.30
C THR A 249 -6.14 -9.72 20.93
N VAL A 250 -6.65 -9.18 19.82
CA VAL A 250 -8.02 -9.45 19.36
C VAL A 250 -8.14 -10.91 18.92
N THR A 251 -8.46 -11.78 19.87
CA THR A 251 -8.81 -13.17 19.62
C THR A 251 -10.26 -13.21 19.20
N SER A 252 -10.52 -13.41 17.91
CA SER A 252 -11.86 -13.78 17.46
C SER A 252 -12.22 -15.14 18.05
N ALA A 253 -13.03 -15.16 19.09
CA ALA A 253 -13.71 -16.36 19.56
C ALA A 253 -14.65 -16.85 18.43
N GLY A 254 -14.16 -17.71 17.55
CA GLY A 254 -15.00 -18.48 16.62
C GLY A 254 -15.00 -18.08 15.14
N THR A 255 -14.21 -17.10 14.68
CA THR A 255 -13.97 -16.92 13.23
C THR A 255 -12.55 -17.35 12.88
N GLU A 256 -12.43 -18.20 11.86
CA GLU A 256 -11.13 -18.64 11.34
C GLU A 256 -10.22 -17.41 11.13
N ARG A 257 -8.97 -17.50 11.60
CA ARG A 257 -7.95 -16.50 11.31
C ARG A 257 -7.64 -16.56 9.82
N VAL A 258 -8.41 -15.82 9.03
CA VAL A 258 -8.14 -15.67 7.60
C VAL A 258 -6.86 -14.86 7.47
N LEU A 259 -5.80 -15.53 7.00
CA LEU A 259 -4.56 -14.83 6.65
C LEU A 259 -4.88 -13.77 5.59
N PRO A 260 -4.33 -12.55 5.67
CA PRO A 260 -4.70 -11.50 4.73
C PRO A 260 -4.45 -11.88 3.26
N SER A 261 -3.44 -12.71 2.99
CA SER A 261 -3.15 -13.26 1.66
C SER A 261 -4.18 -14.27 1.13
N LYS A 262 -4.99 -14.84 2.02
CA LYS A 262 -6.10 -15.75 1.70
C LYS A 262 -7.46 -15.07 1.78
N ALA A 263 -7.52 -13.89 2.41
CA ALA A 263 -8.73 -13.11 2.50
C ALA A 263 -9.14 -12.58 1.12
N THR A 264 -10.43 -12.63 0.86
CA THR A 264 -11.11 -12.03 -0.28
C THR A 264 -11.54 -10.60 0.05
N THR A 265 -11.86 -9.80 -0.97
CA THR A 265 -12.37 -8.43 -0.77
C THR A 265 -13.65 -8.38 0.08
N SER A 266 -14.49 -9.42 0.04
CA SER A 266 -15.67 -9.55 0.92
C SER A 266 -15.31 -9.67 2.41
N GLU A 267 -14.11 -10.15 2.72
CA GLU A 267 -13.62 -10.32 4.09
C GLU A 267 -12.91 -9.06 4.61
N ARG A 268 -13.04 -7.91 3.91
CA ARG A 268 -12.42 -6.63 4.31
C ARG A 268 -12.77 -6.16 5.73
N ARG A 269 -13.84 -6.67 6.33
CA ARG A 269 -14.26 -6.32 7.70
C ARG A 269 -13.83 -7.36 8.75
N ALA A 270 -13.21 -8.47 8.35
CA ALA A 270 -12.79 -9.51 9.27
C ALA A 270 -11.79 -8.96 10.28
N VAL A 271 -12.08 -9.12 11.57
CA VAL A 271 -11.31 -8.49 12.65
C VAL A 271 -9.87 -9.03 12.74
N GLY A 272 -9.67 -10.29 12.39
CA GLY A 272 -8.36 -10.95 12.48
C GLY A 272 -7.30 -10.46 11.49
N ILE A 273 -7.66 -9.66 10.49
CA ILE A 273 -6.71 -9.22 9.45
C ILE A 273 -5.71 -8.18 9.99
N ALA A 274 -6.13 -7.35 10.96
CA ALA A 274 -5.29 -6.29 11.52
C ALA A 274 -4.16 -6.82 12.42
N ALA A 275 -4.39 -7.95 13.11
CA ALA A 275 -3.42 -8.54 14.03
C ALA A 275 -2.10 -8.91 13.35
N TRP A 276 -2.15 -9.41 12.11
CA TRP A 276 -0.96 -9.74 11.31
C TRP A 276 -0.07 -8.51 11.06
N ALA A 277 -0.68 -7.43 10.58
CA ALA A 277 0.03 -6.20 10.25
C ALA A 277 0.57 -5.51 11.51
N ALA A 278 -0.21 -5.48 12.58
CA ALA A 278 0.20 -4.92 13.87
C ALA A 278 1.39 -5.69 14.48
N ALA A 279 1.36 -7.03 14.45
CA ALA A 279 2.49 -7.85 14.88
C ALA A 279 3.74 -7.59 14.04
N GLY A 280 3.57 -7.39 12.72
CA GLY A 280 4.67 -7.01 11.82
C GLY A 280 5.29 -5.66 12.19
N ALA A 281 4.47 -4.65 12.47
CA ALA A 281 4.94 -3.33 12.91
C ALA A 281 5.68 -3.41 14.25
N LEU A 282 5.10 -4.08 15.25
CA LEU A 282 5.72 -4.28 16.56
C LEU A 282 7.07 -4.99 16.45
N LYS A 283 7.17 -6.04 15.62
CA LYS A 283 8.43 -6.75 15.38
C LYS A 283 9.53 -5.80 14.89
N ASN A 284 9.21 -4.90 13.97
CA ASN A 284 10.19 -3.96 13.45
C ASN A 284 10.52 -2.84 14.45
N LEU A 285 9.54 -2.34 15.20
CA LEU A 285 9.76 -1.35 16.26
C LEU A 285 10.65 -1.88 17.39
N ALA A 286 10.50 -3.16 17.74
CA ALA A 286 11.34 -3.84 18.74
C ALA A 286 12.82 -3.92 18.35
N LEU A 287 13.18 -3.63 17.09
CA LEU A 287 14.57 -3.55 16.65
C LEU A 287 15.28 -2.25 17.05
N SER A 288 14.56 -1.25 17.57
CA SER A 288 15.15 -0.02 18.11
C SER A 288 15.50 -0.20 19.60
N PRO A 289 16.79 -0.19 19.99
CA PRO A 289 17.19 -0.28 21.40
C PRO A 289 16.72 0.91 22.23
N LEU A 290 16.48 2.06 21.58
CA LEU A 290 16.02 3.28 22.24
C LEU A 290 14.54 3.20 22.62
N LEU A 291 13.71 2.54 21.80
CA LEU A 291 12.31 2.30 22.15
C LEU A 291 12.14 1.28 23.27
N ALA A 292 13.08 0.35 23.44
CA ALA A 292 13.05 -0.63 24.53
C ALA A 292 13.15 0.00 25.92
N GLN A 293 13.52 1.29 26.01
CA GLN A 293 13.61 2.05 27.25
C GLN A 293 12.34 2.82 27.59
N VAL A 294 11.34 2.84 26.68
CA VAL A 294 10.08 3.54 26.89
C VAL A 294 9.13 2.64 27.70
N GLU A 295 8.76 3.07 28.90
CA GLU A 295 7.72 2.38 29.69
C GLU A 295 6.34 2.55 29.01
N LEU A 296 5.65 1.42 28.79
CA LEU A 296 4.35 1.33 28.09
C LEU A 296 3.14 1.58 28.99
#